data_AF-A0A109GK91-F1
#
_entry.id   AF-A0A109GK91-F1
#
_cell.length_a   1.000
_cell.length_b   1.000
_cell.length_c   1.000
_cell.angle_alpha   90.00
_cell.angle_beta   90.00
_cell.angle_gamma   90.00
#
_symmetry.space_group_name_H-M   'P 1'
#
loop_
_entity.id
_entity.type
_entity.pdbx_description
1 polymer ?
#
loop_
_entity_poly.entity_id
_entity_poly.type
_entity_poly.pdbx_seq_one_letter_code
_entity_poly.pdbx_strand_id
1 'polypeptide(L)'
;MKLKCRKSENKVKYILEIEKLWESYAFADRSEYALDRLLKRLDFVVKKKSKMCARKWMKMKITADEFESVFYEAIWKLCDGNDESIGYTPYGVYYFYETLDLVLERREIDLVRKYTTKQGMFELSILPLRIYAEELISDGINIESRIVNEQLCIEIISDSILNREELDLLSIIYENPDLSYEKIAELMGFKHHEQIRRALKKINKKLNQYEKSVG
;
A
#
# COMPACT_ATOMS: atom_id res chain seq x y z
N MET A 1 -10.11 -19.66 18.54
CA MET A 1 -10.02 -18.30 19.09
C MET A 1 -10.01 -18.39 20.62
N LYS A 2 -8.84 -18.36 21.27
CA LYS A 2 -8.71 -18.55 22.72
C LYS A 2 -8.67 -17.20 23.44
N LEU A 3 -9.83 -16.68 23.85
CA LEU A 3 -9.91 -15.64 24.88
C LEU A 3 -9.61 -16.32 26.23
N LYS A 4 -8.33 -16.39 26.63
CA LYS A 4 -7.93 -17.10 27.86
C LYS A 4 -8.43 -16.45 29.16
N CYS A 5 -8.95 -15.21 29.13
CA CYS A 5 -9.65 -14.59 30.25
C CYS A 5 -10.71 -13.61 29.74
N ARG A 6 -11.91 -13.61 30.35
CA ARG A 6 -12.92 -12.56 30.18
C ARG A 6 -12.32 -11.24 30.68
N LYS A 7 -12.37 -10.17 29.88
CA LYS A 7 -11.90 -8.84 30.31
C LYS A 7 -12.72 -8.38 31.53
N SER A 8 -12.08 -7.71 32.49
CA SER A 8 -12.80 -7.12 33.62
C SER A 8 -13.78 -6.06 33.14
N GLU A 9 -14.89 -5.88 33.86
CA GLU A 9 -15.92 -4.89 33.50
C GLU A 9 -15.34 -3.49 33.36
N ASN A 10 -14.41 -3.10 34.23
CA ASN A 10 -13.73 -1.81 34.16
C ASN A 10 -12.92 -1.65 32.87
N LYS A 11 -12.25 -2.71 32.40
CA LYS A 11 -11.50 -2.69 31.15
C LYS A 11 -12.43 -2.59 29.94
N VAL A 12 -13.57 -3.31 29.98
CA VAL A 12 -14.59 -3.22 28.92
C VAL A 12 -15.17 -1.81 28.86
N LYS A 13 -15.55 -1.22 30.00
CA LYS A 13 -16.05 0.17 30.07
C LYS A 13 -15.04 1.15 29.50
N TYR A 14 -13.75 1.01 29.85
CA TYR A 14 -12.70 1.88 29.33
C TYR A 14 -12.54 1.76 27.80
N ILE A 15 -12.54 0.54 27.25
CA ILE A 15 -12.46 0.31 25.80
C ILE A 15 -13.62 1.00 25.08
N LEU A 16 -14.85 0.81 25.57
CA LEU A 16 -16.04 1.41 24.95
C LEU A 16 -16.09 2.94 25.12
N GLU A 17 -15.54 3.48 26.22
CA GLU A 17 -15.40 4.91 26.43
C GLU A 17 -14.44 5.53 25.38
N ILE A 18 -13.29 4.90 25.17
CA ILE A 18 -12.33 5.32 24.15
C ILE A 18 -12.93 5.22 22.75
N GLU A 19 -13.66 4.14 22.46
CA GLU A 19 -14.36 3.97 21.17
C GLU A 19 -15.28 5.16 20.90
N LYS A 20 -16.13 5.51 21.86
CA LYS A 20 -17.05 6.65 21.73
C LYS A 20 -16.34 7.98 21.55
N LEU A 21 -15.21 8.18 22.23
CA LEU A 21 -14.40 9.40 22.07
C LEU A 21 -13.80 9.48 20.66
N TRP A 22 -13.31 8.36 20.15
CA TRP A 22 -12.83 8.28 18.78
C TRP A 22 -13.97 8.47 17.76
N GLU A 23 -15.13 7.83 17.93
CA GLU A 23 -16.31 8.03 17.07
C GLU A 23 -16.74 9.50 17.06
N SER A 24 -16.76 10.13 18.23
CA SER A 24 -17.08 11.56 18.36
C SER A 24 -16.10 12.42 17.56
N TYR A 25 -14.81 12.08 17.58
CA TYR A 25 -13.81 12.76 16.77
C TYR A 25 -13.99 12.48 15.27
N ALA A 26 -14.11 11.22 14.87
CA ALA A 26 -14.16 10.78 13.49
C ALA A 26 -15.42 11.27 12.74
N PHE A 27 -16.57 11.33 13.44
CA PHE A 27 -17.86 11.69 12.85
C PHE A 27 -18.30 13.14 13.08
N ALA A 28 -17.71 13.88 14.04
CA ALA A 28 -17.99 15.31 14.26
C ALA A 28 -16.90 16.20 13.65
N ASP A 29 -16.67 16.03 12.34
CA ASP A 29 -15.76 16.84 11.51
C ASP A 29 -14.29 16.90 11.97
N ARG A 30 -13.81 15.88 12.70
CA ARG A 30 -12.41 15.81 13.20
C ARG A 30 -11.99 17.05 13.99
N SER A 31 -12.89 17.60 14.80
CA SER A 31 -12.59 18.78 15.61
C SER A 31 -11.39 18.58 16.54
N GLU A 32 -10.53 19.59 16.61
CA GLU A 32 -9.32 19.58 17.46
C GLU A 32 -9.67 19.34 18.93
N TYR A 33 -10.80 19.88 19.39
CA TYR A 33 -11.30 19.68 20.74
C TYR A 33 -11.66 18.21 21.04
N ALA A 34 -12.27 17.49 20.08
CA ALA A 34 -12.59 16.08 20.25
C ALA A 34 -11.31 15.22 20.28
N LEU A 35 -10.32 15.57 19.45
CA LEU A 35 -9.01 14.92 19.46
C LEU A 35 -8.27 15.13 20.79
N ASP A 36 -8.20 16.38 21.27
CA ASP A 36 -7.58 16.71 22.56
C ASP A 36 -8.22 15.91 23.72
N ARG A 37 -9.55 15.77 23.72
CA ARG A 37 -10.26 14.97 24.73
C ARG A 37 -9.87 13.49 24.67
N LEU A 38 -9.78 12.92 23.46
CA LEU A 38 -9.33 11.54 23.26
C LEU A 38 -7.88 11.35 23.75
N LEU A 39 -6.98 12.25 23.35
CA LEU A 39 -5.56 12.21 23.73
C LEU A 39 -5.37 12.34 25.24
N LYS A 40 -6.07 13.27 25.90
CA LYS A 40 -6.06 13.40 27.36
C LYS A 40 -6.50 12.13 28.06
N ARG A 41 -7.46 11.40 27.49
CA ARG A 41 -7.93 10.13 28.07
C ARG A 41 -6.93 8.99 27.88
N LEU A 42 -6.17 9.00 26.78
CA LEU A 42 -5.11 8.04 26.48
C LEU A 42 -3.78 8.37 27.17
N ASP A 43 -3.54 9.62 27.58
CA ASP A 43 -2.26 10.12 28.11
C ASP A 43 -1.69 9.24 29.23
N PHE A 44 -2.53 8.86 30.20
CA PHE A 44 -2.09 7.98 31.28
C PHE A 44 -1.60 6.62 30.78
N VAL A 45 -2.28 6.03 29.79
CA VAL A 45 -1.91 4.72 29.23
C VAL A 45 -0.61 4.84 28.45
N VAL A 46 -0.47 5.89 27.63
CA VAL A 46 0.73 6.17 26.84
C VAL A 46 1.93 6.33 27.76
N LYS A 47 1.87 7.26 28.72
CA LYS A 47 2.94 7.52 29.69
C LYS A 47 3.31 6.28 30.48
N LYS A 48 2.31 5.51 30.92
CA LYS A 48 2.55 4.27 31.66
C LYS A 48 3.27 3.24 30.79
N LYS A 49 2.82 3.05 29.54
CA LYS A 49 3.43 2.12 28.59
C LYS A 49 4.85 2.55 28.24
N SER A 50 5.09 3.83 27.96
CA SER A 50 6.42 4.37 27.68
C SER A 50 7.41 4.14 28.82
N LYS A 51 7.00 4.37 30.07
CA LYS A 51 7.83 4.04 31.25
C LYS A 51 8.13 2.55 31.36
N MET A 52 7.17 1.68 31.01
CA MET A 52 7.40 0.24 30.98
C MET A 52 8.39 -0.15 29.88
N CYS A 53 8.24 0.40 28.67
CA CYS A 53 9.15 0.15 27.53
C CYS A 53 10.56 0.66 27.82
N ALA A 54 10.73 1.86 28.37
CA ALA A 54 12.02 2.41 28.76
C ALA A 54 12.74 1.53 29.80
N ARG A 55 12.01 0.98 30.78
CA ARG A 55 12.59 0.02 31.72
C ARG A 55 12.97 -1.30 31.04
N LYS A 56 12.11 -1.82 30.16
CA LYS A 56 12.35 -3.06 29.40
C LYS A 56 13.59 -2.94 28.51
N TRP A 57 13.81 -1.79 27.89
CA TRP A 57 14.89 -1.51 26.94
C TRP A 57 16.00 -0.62 27.48
N MET A 58 16.17 -0.57 28.81
CA MET A 58 17.11 0.33 29.50
C MET A 58 18.55 0.23 28.96
N LYS A 59 18.97 -0.96 28.52
CA LYS A 59 20.30 -1.19 27.93
C LYS A 59 20.55 -0.40 26.63
N MET A 60 19.48 -0.07 25.89
CA MET A 60 19.55 0.70 24.65
C MET A 60 19.57 2.21 24.89
N LYS A 61 19.49 2.66 26.16
CA LYS A 61 19.44 4.07 26.57
C LYS A 61 18.29 4.88 25.94
N ILE A 62 17.24 4.21 25.47
CA ILE A 62 16.03 4.86 24.95
C ILE A 62 15.21 5.34 26.15
N THR A 63 14.90 6.63 26.16
CA THR A 63 14.16 7.32 27.21
C THR A 63 12.65 7.07 27.11
N ALA A 64 11.92 7.31 28.20
CA ALA A 64 10.46 7.22 28.16
C ALA A 64 9.86 8.25 27.18
N ASP A 65 10.43 9.45 27.11
CA ASP A 65 9.95 10.52 26.24
C ASP A 65 10.10 10.16 24.75
N GLU A 66 11.17 9.46 24.36
CA GLU A 66 11.32 8.92 23.00
C GLU A 66 10.23 7.91 22.64
N PHE A 67 9.84 7.03 23.59
CA PHE A 67 8.70 6.14 23.39
C PHE A 67 7.36 6.92 23.34
N GLU A 68 7.16 7.90 24.21
CA GLU A 68 5.95 8.74 24.21
C GLU A 68 5.75 9.43 22.87
N SER A 69 6.80 10.04 22.31
CA SER A 69 6.75 10.72 21.02
C SER A 69 6.26 9.79 19.90
N VAL A 70 6.88 8.60 19.77
CA VAL A 70 6.50 7.62 18.75
C VAL A 70 5.08 7.07 18.97
N PHE A 71 4.67 6.92 20.23
CA PHE A 71 3.32 6.46 20.55
C PHE A 71 2.25 7.49 20.21
N TYR A 72 2.48 8.78 20.46
CA TYR A 72 1.56 9.84 20.06
C TYR A 72 1.46 9.98 18.54
N GLU A 73 2.59 9.89 17.83
CA GLU A 73 2.59 9.85 16.37
C GLU A 73 1.75 8.68 15.84
N ALA A 74 1.87 7.51 16.48
CA ALA A 74 1.10 6.33 16.10
C ALA A 74 -0.40 6.47 16.39
N ILE A 75 -0.77 7.14 17.49
CA ILE A 75 -2.18 7.46 17.79
C ILE A 75 -2.75 8.38 16.72
N TRP A 76 -2.04 9.44 16.34
CA TRP A 76 -2.49 10.34 15.26
C TRP A 76 -2.67 9.61 13.94
N LYS A 77 -1.67 8.81 13.52
CA LYS A 77 -1.77 8.00 12.30
C LYS A 77 -2.92 7.00 12.35
N LEU A 78 -3.20 6.44 13.53
CA LEU A 78 -4.33 5.54 13.71
C LEU A 78 -5.68 6.29 13.64
N CYS A 79 -5.75 7.53 14.11
CA CYS A 79 -6.95 8.35 14.01
C CYS A 79 -7.26 8.80 12.58
N ASP A 80 -6.27 9.36 11.87
CA ASP A 80 -6.49 10.05 10.60
C ASP A 80 -6.12 9.22 9.36
N GLY A 81 -5.35 8.15 9.54
CA GLY A 81 -4.63 7.50 8.44
C GLY A 81 -3.48 8.37 7.92
N ASN A 82 -2.79 7.88 6.90
CA ASN A 82 -1.84 8.64 6.09
C ASN A 82 -1.82 8.08 4.66
N ASP A 83 -1.00 8.66 3.79
CA ASP A 83 -0.87 8.25 2.37
C ASP A 83 -0.57 6.75 2.19
N GLU A 84 -0.02 6.09 3.20
CA GLU A 84 0.39 4.68 3.18
C GLU A 84 -0.54 3.74 3.96
N SER A 85 -1.44 4.26 4.81
CA SER A 85 -2.29 3.47 5.70
C SER A 85 -3.66 4.10 5.85
N ILE A 86 -4.68 3.33 5.46
CA ILE A 86 -6.06 3.58 5.89
C ILE A 86 -6.03 3.49 7.42
N GLY A 87 -6.42 4.56 8.13
CA GLY A 87 -6.42 4.60 9.59
C GLY A 87 -7.33 3.55 10.23
N TYR A 88 -7.66 3.71 11.50
CA TYR A 88 -8.60 2.81 12.16
C TYR A 88 -9.95 2.77 11.42
N THR A 89 -10.49 1.57 11.25
CA THR A 89 -11.77 1.34 10.60
C THR A 89 -12.76 0.74 11.61
N PRO A 90 -13.92 1.38 11.84
CA PRO A 90 -14.89 0.96 12.85
C PRO A 90 -15.62 -0.34 12.47
N TYR A 91 -15.56 -0.74 11.20
CA TYR A 91 -16.10 -2.02 10.71
C TYR A 91 -15.13 -3.20 10.92
N GLY A 92 -14.00 -2.97 11.61
CA GLY A 92 -12.99 -3.97 11.89
C GLY A 92 -13.39 -4.97 12.98
N VAL A 93 -12.55 -5.97 13.19
CA VAL A 93 -12.74 -7.04 14.19
C VAL A 93 -12.43 -6.57 15.62
N TYR A 94 -11.69 -5.48 15.77
CA TYR A 94 -11.16 -4.98 17.03
C TYR A 94 -11.65 -3.55 17.27
N TYR A 95 -11.87 -3.20 18.54
CA TYR A 95 -12.11 -1.81 18.93
C TYR A 95 -10.86 -0.95 18.71
N PHE A 96 -11.03 0.38 18.66
CA PHE A 96 -9.96 1.36 18.49
C PHE A 96 -8.84 1.13 19.49
N TYR A 97 -9.20 1.01 20.77
CA TYR A 97 -8.23 0.82 21.85
C TYR A 97 -7.44 -0.51 21.69
N GLU A 98 -8.09 -1.57 21.21
CA GLU A 98 -7.43 -2.87 21.02
C GLU A 98 -6.47 -2.83 19.83
N THR A 99 -6.87 -2.13 18.76
CA THR A 99 -6.01 -1.86 17.61
C THR A 99 -4.81 -1.01 18.04
N LEU A 100 -5.06 0.02 18.85
CA LEU A 100 -4.01 0.86 19.43
C LEU A 100 -3.01 0.05 20.25
N ASP A 101 -3.46 -0.84 21.14
CA ASP A 101 -2.59 -1.69 21.95
C ASP A 101 -1.58 -2.45 21.06
N LEU A 102 -2.04 -3.04 19.94
CA LEU A 102 -1.22 -3.74 18.95
C LEU A 102 -0.26 -2.81 18.20
N VAL A 103 -0.73 -1.64 17.77
CA VAL A 103 0.08 -0.65 17.07
C VAL A 103 1.23 -0.17 17.96
N LEU A 104 0.96 0.13 19.23
CA LEU A 104 1.99 0.56 20.17
C LEU A 104 3.05 -0.52 20.42
N GLU A 105 2.67 -1.80 20.44
CA GLU A 105 3.65 -2.91 20.53
C GLU A 105 4.57 -2.98 19.30
N ARG A 106 4.02 -2.80 18.10
CA ARG A 106 4.83 -2.76 16.88
C ARG A 106 5.78 -1.57 16.88
N ARG A 107 5.27 -0.40 17.27
CA ARG A 107 6.06 0.84 17.34
C ARG A 107 7.19 0.79 18.36
N GLU A 108 6.97 0.12 19.50
CA GLU A 108 8.04 -0.19 20.45
C GLU A 108 9.19 -0.94 19.76
N ILE A 109 8.86 -2.01 19.04
CA ILE A 109 9.85 -2.84 18.33
C ILE A 109 10.55 -2.04 17.24
N ASP A 110 9.81 -1.26 16.45
CA ASP A 110 10.36 -0.45 15.37
C ASP A 110 11.33 0.61 15.91
N LEU A 111 10.99 1.26 17.03
CA LEU A 111 11.92 2.20 17.67
C LEU A 111 13.19 1.48 18.10
N VAL A 112 13.09 0.36 18.82
CA VAL A 112 14.26 -0.40 19.26
C VAL A 112 15.11 -0.89 18.08
N ARG A 113 14.48 -1.28 16.96
CA ARG A 113 15.17 -1.66 15.72
C ARG A 113 16.03 -0.53 15.17
N LYS A 114 15.58 0.73 15.23
CA LYS A 114 16.38 1.89 14.80
C LYS A 114 17.71 2.01 15.57
N TYR A 115 17.73 1.66 16.86
CA TYR A 115 18.94 1.74 17.69
C TYR A 115 19.79 0.47 17.66
N THR A 116 19.24 -0.67 17.23
CA THR A 116 19.93 -1.97 17.25
C THR A 116 20.40 -2.42 15.89
N THR A 117 19.71 -2.05 14.82
CA THR A 117 20.07 -2.47 13.47
C THR A 117 21.10 -1.51 12.89
N LYS A 118 22.19 -2.06 12.34
CA LYS A 118 23.13 -1.29 11.50
C LYS A 118 22.52 -0.92 10.13
N GLN A 119 21.24 -1.24 9.91
CA GLN A 119 20.57 -1.05 8.63
C GLN A 119 20.53 0.42 8.24
N GLY A 120 20.22 1.35 9.15
CA GLY A 120 20.28 2.78 8.85
C GLY A 120 21.69 3.26 8.50
N MET A 121 22.72 2.77 9.21
CA MET A 121 24.12 3.07 8.90
C MET A 121 24.56 2.47 7.56
N PHE A 122 24.07 1.28 7.23
CA PHE A 122 24.30 0.61 5.95
C PHE A 122 23.58 1.36 4.81
N GLU A 123 22.31 1.72 4.98
CA GLU A 123 21.51 2.52 4.03
C GLU A 123 22.15 3.88 3.77
N LEU A 124 22.66 4.57 4.80
CA LEU A 124 23.44 5.79 4.65
C LEU A 124 24.77 5.55 3.92
N SER A 125 25.42 4.40 4.16
CA SER A 125 26.68 4.06 3.47
C SER A 125 26.49 3.73 1.99
N ILE A 126 25.30 3.27 1.59
CA ILE A 126 24.95 2.99 0.19
C ILE A 126 24.22 4.15 -0.49
N LEU A 127 23.88 5.24 0.21
CA LEU A 127 23.24 6.42 -0.37
C LEU A 127 24.05 7.00 -1.55
N PRO A 128 25.40 7.15 -1.45
CA PRO A 128 26.22 7.56 -2.58
C PRO A 128 26.12 6.57 -3.75
N LEU A 129 26.06 5.26 -3.47
CA LEU A 129 25.89 4.24 -4.50
C LEU A 129 24.52 4.29 -5.15
N ARG A 130 23.45 4.62 -4.42
CA ARG A 130 22.12 4.84 -4.98
C ARG A 130 22.05 6.07 -5.87
N ILE A 131 22.64 7.19 -5.44
CA ILE A 131 22.70 8.41 -6.26
C ILE A 131 23.51 8.15 -7.53
N TYR A 132 24.68 7.51 -7.42
CA TYR A 132 25.45 7.10 -8.59
C TYR A 132 24.73 6.06 -9.44
N ALA A 133 23.99 5.13 -8.83
CA ALA A 133 23.18 4.15 -9.56
C ALA A 133 21.96 4.80 -10.23
N GLU A 134 21.34 5.82 -9.67
CA GLU A 134 20.27 6.58 -10.32
C GLU A 134 20.82 7.40 -11.50
N GLU A 135 22.07 7.89 -11.39
CA GLU A 135 22.77 8.55 -12.51
C GLU A 135 23.26 7.56 -13.59
N LEU A 136 23.67 6.35 -13.23
CA LEU A 136 24.22 5.33 -14.15
C LEU A 136 23.17 4.37 -14.70
N ILE A 137 22.16 4.05 -13.90
CA ILE A 137 21.00 3.22 -14.23
C ILE A 137 19.87 4.20 -14.55
N SER A 138 19.96 4.81 -15.74
CA SER A 138 18.85 5.53 -16.36
C SER A 138 17.56 4.72 -16.20
N ASP A 139 16.44 5.41 -15.93
CA ASP A 139 15.08 4.88 -15.97
C ASP A 139 15.00 3.80 -17.04
N GLY A 140 14.60 2.58 -16.64
CA GLY A 140 14.71 1.32 -17.36
C GLY A 140 13.99 1.23 -18.70
N ILE A 141 14.27 2.16 -19.61
CA ILE A 141 14.04 2.05 -21.03
C ILE A 141 15.13 1.09 -21.50
N ASN A 142 14.80 -0.20 -21.47
CA ASN A 142 15.56 -1.20 -22.18
C ASN A 142 15.44 -0.88 -23.68
N ILE A 143 16.39 -0.09 -24.19
CA ILE A 143 16.42 0.35 -25.59
C ILE A 143 16.44 -0.85 -26.52
N GLU A 144 17.09 -1.95 -26.12
CA GLU A 144 17.08 -3.20 -26.87
C GLU A 144 15.67 -3.80 -26.93
N SER A 145 14.93 -3.87 -25.82
CA SER A 145 13.55 -4.37 -25.84
C SER A 145 12.63 -3.43 -26.61
N ARG A 146 12.86 -2.12 -26.59
CA ARG A 146 12.11 -1.17 -27.43
C ARG A 146 12.37 -1.41 -28.92
N ILE A 147 13.63 -1.57 -29.32
CA ILE A 147 14.02 -1.85 -30.71
C ILE A 147 13.47 -3.20 -31.16
N VAL A 148 13.58 -4.24 -30.31
CA VAL A 148 13.03 -5.58 -30.59
C VAL A 148 11.51 -5.52 -30.75
N ASN A 149 10.81 -4.80 -29.87
CA ASN A 149 9.35 -4.64 -29.96
C ASN A 149 8.93 -3.82 -31.17
N GLU A 150 9.65 -2.75 -31.52
CA GLU A 150 9.41 -1.95 -32.73
C GLU A 150 9.61 -2.80 -33.99
N GLN A 151 10.69 -3.58 -34.04
CA GLN A 151 10.99 -4.50 -35.15
C GLN A 151 9.89 -5.57 -35.30
N LEU A 152 9.47 -6.18 -34.18
CA LEU A 152 8.40 -7.18 -34.16
C LEU A 152 7.06 -6.58 -34.63
N CYS A 153 6.74 -5.36 -34.21
CA CYS A 153 5.54 -4.65 -34.67
C CYS A 153 5.58 -4.37 -36.19
N ILE A 154 6.74 -3.96 -36.72
CA ILE A 154 6.93 -3.73 -38.17
C ILE A 154 6.75 -5.05 -38.93
N GLU A 155 7.33 -6.14 -38.45
CA GLU A 155 7.21 -7.48 -39.05
C GLU A 155 5.77 -8.02 -39.00
N ILE A 156 5.05 -7.83 -37.89
CA ILE A 156 3.64 -8.23 -37.76
C ILE A 156 2.76 -7.49 -38.77
N ILE A 157 3.06 -6.20 -39.00
CA ILE A 157 2.33 -5.36 -39.96
C ILE A 157 2.71 -5.72 -41.41
N SER A 158 3.97 -6.08 -41.69
CA SER A 158 4.44 -6.42 -43.04
C SER A 158 4.05 -7.82 -43.49
N ASP A 159 4.07 -8.81 -42.60
CA ASP A 159 3.97 -10.23 -42.96
C ASP A 159 2.54 -10.75 -43.08
N SER A 160 1.52 -9.88 -42.99
CA SER A 160 0.10 -10.23 -43.14
C SER A 160 -0.41 -11.32 -42.18
N ILE A 161 0.28 -11.51 -41.05
CA ILE A 161 -0.07 -12.51 -40.00
C ILE A 161 -1.47 -12.23 -39.44
N LEU A 162 -1.76 -10.94 -39.26
CA LEU A 162 -3.05 -10.44 -38.80
C LEU A 162 -3.88 -9.98 -40.00
N ASN A 163 -5.17 -10.28 -39.95
CA ASN A 163 -6.09 -9.74 -40.95
C ASN A 163 -6.42 -8.27 -40.63
N ARG A 164 -7.07 -7.58 -41.58
CA ARG A 164 -7.38 -6.15 -41.44
C ARG A 164 -8.23 -5.83 -40.21
N GLU A 165 -9.21 -6.67 -39.89
CA GLU A 165 -10.06 -6.49 -38.70
C GLU A 165 -9.27 -6.66 -37.38
N GLU A 166 -8.30 -7.57 -37.34
CA GLU A 166 -7.41 -7.79 -36.19
C GLU A 166 -6.43 -6.62 -36.02
N LEU A 167 -5.93 -6.06 -37.13
CA LEU A 167 -5.08 -4.85 -37.11
C LEU A 167 -5.88 -3.63 -36.62
N ASP A 168 -7.08 -3.40 -37.17
CA ASP A 168 -7.95 -2.29 -36.75
C ASP A 168 -8.28 -2.38 -35.25
N LEU A 169 -8.51 -3.58 -34.72
CA LEU A 169 -8.71 -3.81 -33.28
C LEU A 169 -7.48 -3.41 -32.45
N LEU A 170 -6.28 -3.79 -32.88
CA LEU A 170 -5.04 -3.43 -32.18
C LEU A 170 -4.79 -1.91 -32.24
N SER A 171 -5.07 -1.27 -33.38
CA SER A 171 -4.97 0.18 -33.53
C SER A 171 -5.90 0.93 -32.58
N ILE A 172 -7.18 0.51 -32.47
CA ILE A 172 -8.15 1.13 -31.55
C ILE A 172 -7.70 1.01 -30.09
N ILE A 173 -7.17 -0.16 -29.69
CA ILE A 173 -6.65 -0.39 -28.33
C ILE A 173 -5.41 0.46 -28.07
N TYR A 174 -4.51 0.58 -29.05
CA TYR A 174 -3.28 1.37 -28.91
C TYR A 174 -3.60 2.87 -28.76
N GLU A 175 -4.51 3.39 -29.58
CA GLU A 175 -4.93 4.79 -29.53
C GLU A 175 -5.73 5.11 -28.25
N ASN A 176 -6.40 4.12 -27.66
CA ASN A 176 -7.31 4.32 -26.53
C ASN A 176 -7.19 3.19 -25.48
N PRO A 177 -6.10 3.13 -24.70
CA PRO A 177 -5.77 1.99 -23.83
C PRO A 177 -6.77 1.77 -22.68
N ASP A 178 -7.51 2.80 -22.27
CA ASP A 178 -8.44 2.75 -21.15
C ASP A 178 -9.88 2.37 -21.53
N LEU A 179 -10.15 2.08 -22.82
CA LEU A 179 -11.49 1.71 -23.27
C LEU A 179 -11.88 0.30 -22.81
N SER A 180 -13.11 0.17 -22.31
CA SER A 180 -13.70 -1.14 -22.01
C SER A 180 -13.98 -1.91 -23.30
N TYR A 181 -13.96 -3.24 -23.22
CA TYR A 181 -14.29 -4.11 -24.35
C TYR A 181 -15.69 -3.91 -24.92
N GLU A 182 -16.62 -3.36 -24.12
CA GLU A 182 -17.95 -2.98 -24.57
C GLU A 182 -17.89 -1.78 -25.54
N LYS A 183 -17.16 -0.73 -25.16
CA LYS A 183 -16.98 0.46 -26.02
C LYS A 183 -16.19 0.12 -27.29
N ILE A 184 -15.19 -0.75 -27.18
CA ILE A 184 -14.43 -1.22 -28.35
C ILE A 184 -15.32 -2.04 -29.29
N ALA A 185 -16.21 -2.88 -28.75
CA ALA A 185 -17.17 -3.63 -29.56
C ALA A 185 -18.12 -2.69 -30.30
N GLU A 186 -18.63 -1.64 -29.65
CA GLU A 186 -19.46 -0.61 -30.29
C GLU A 186 -18.71 0.10 -31.42
N LEU A 187 -17.47 0.53 -31.20
CA LEU A 187 -16.63 1.21 -32.21
C LEU A 187 -16.37 0.35 -33.45
N MET A 188 -16.22 -0.97 -33.26
CA MET A 188 -16.01 -1.92 -34.35
C MET A 188 -17.31 -2.47 -34.95
N GLY A 189 -18.48 -2.04 -34.46
CA GLY A 189 -19.78 -2.53 -34.95
C GLY A 189 -20.13 -3.97 -34.51
N PHE A 190 -19.48 -4.49 -33.47
CA PHE A 190 -19.82 -5.77 -32.87
C PHE A 190 -20.98 -5.62 -31.88
N LYS A 191 -21.83 -6.66 -31.80
CA LYS A 191 -22.99 -6.67 -30.91
C LYS A 191 -22.64 -7.03 -29.47
N HIS A 192 -21.48 -7.64 -29.23
CA HIS A 192 -21.13 -8.18 -27.92
C HIS A 192 -19.63 -8.09 -27.64
N HIS A 193 -19.26 -7.61 -26.44
CA HIS A 193 -17.85 -7.48 -25.99
C HIS A 193 -17.06 -8.80 -26.05
N GLU A 194 -17.74 -9.93 -25.87
CA GLU A 194 -17.14 -11.27 -25.99
C GLU A 194 -16.56 -11.54 -27.39
N GLN A 195 -17.02 -10.86 -28.44
CA GLN A 195 -16.42 -10.94 -29.78
C GLN A 195 -15.01 -10.35 -29.79
N ILE A 196 -14.81 -9.22 -29.12
CA ILE A 196 -13.49 -8.59 -28.91
C ILE A 196 -12.57 -9.53 -28.12
N ARG A 197 -13.07 -10.11 -27.03
CA ARG A 197 -12.28 -11.06 -26.21
C ARG A 197 -11.83 -12.28 -27.01
N ARG A 198 -12.71 -12.83 -27.87
CA ARG A 198 -12.37 -13.95 -28.76
C ARG A 198 -11.37 -13.55 -29.84
N ALA A 199 -11.49 -12.35 -30.40
CA ALA A 199 -10.56 -11.80 -31.39
C ALA A 199 -9.16 -11.64 -30.79
N LEU A 200 -9.03 -11.00 -29.63
CA LEU A 200 -7.75 -10.86 -28.91
C LEU A 200 -7.11 -12.22 -28.59
N LYS A 201 -7.91 -13.22 -28.21
CA LYS A 201 -7.41 -14.58 -27.97
C LYS A 201 -6.88 -15.24 -29.25
N LYS A 202 -7.49 -14.97 -30.42
CA LYS A 202 -6.98 -15.44 -31.72
C LYS A 202 -5.68 -14.74 -32.10
N ILE A 203 -5.60 -13.42 -31.92
CA ILE A 203 -4.40 -12.61 -32.15
C ILE A 203 -3.24 -13.15 -31.31
N ASN A 204 -3.42 -13.30 -29.99
CA ASN A 204 -2.39 -13.85 -29.11
C ASN A 204 -1.95 -15.25 -29.51
N LYS A 205 -2.87 -16.10 -30.02
CA LYS A 205 -2.51 -17.43 -30.50
C LYS A 205 -1.63 -17.37 -31.76
N LYS A 206 -1.92 -16.46 -32.69
CA LYS A 206 -1.12 -16.26 -33.91
C LYS A 206 0.27 -15.70 -33.58
N LEU A 207 0.34 -14.70 -32.70
CA LEU A 207 1.61 -14.11 -32.27
C LEU A 207 2.50 -15.13 -31.55
N ASN A 208 1.94 -15.91 -30.62
CA ASN A 208 2.68 -16.99 -29.94
C ASN A 208 3.13 -18.11 -30.89
N GLN A 209 2.44 -18.33 -32.02
CA GLN A 209 2.87 -19.28 -33.03
C GLN A 209 4.02 -18.71 -33.87
N TYR A 210 3.98 -17.41 -34.18
CA TYR A 210 5.03 -16.71 -34.90
C TYR A 210 6.32 -16.60 -34.08
N GLU A 211 6.25 -16.20 -32.80
CA GLU A 211 7.41 -16.15 -31.90
C GLU A 211 8.13 -17.50 -31.80
N LYS A 212 7.38 -18.62 -31.78
CA LYS A 212 7.94 -19.98 -31.78
C LYS A 212 8.52 -20.43 -33.12
N SER A 213 8.22 -19.74 -34.21
CA SER A 213 8.76 -20.03 -35.54
C SER A 213 10.00 -19.19 -35.89
N VAL A 214 10.17 -18.04 -35.23
CA VAL A 214 11.29 -17.11 -35.44
C VAL A 214 12.40 -17.28 -34.38
N GLY A 215 12.06 -17.81 -33.20
CA GLY A 215 13.04 -18.21 -32.15
C GLY A 215 13.50 -19.66 -32.27
#